data_AF-A0A7J4Q006-F1
#
_entry.id   AF-A0A7J4Q006-F1
#
_cell.length_a   1.000
_cell.length_b   1.000
_cell.length_c   1.000
_cell.angle_alpha   90.00
_cell.angle_beta   90.00
_cell.angle_gamma   90.00
#
_symmetry.space_group_name_H-M   'P 1'
#
loop_
_entity.id
_entity.type
_entity.pdbx_description
1 polymer ?
#
loop_
_entity_poly.entity_id
_entity_poly.type
_entity_poly.pdbx_seq_one_letter_code
_entity_poly.pdbx_strand_id
1 'polypeptide(L)'
;MAQTGPAPHDEPARVSWLASQIAHHSHLYYNLAEPAITDAEFDHLWDELKQIDATHPQLMKVGSDVDPGSVKVVHMFPMQSLDKATSDQEILHFVNETALGATRFLSQPKLDGSALSLEYRKGRLVRASTRGSGTRGEDVTRNARRIANVPERL
;
A
#
# COMPACT_ATOMS: atom_id res chain seq x y z
N MET A 1 22.34 11.05 9.52
CA MET A 1 23.79 10.77 9.60
C MET A 1 24.14 9.92 8.41
N ALA A 2 25.01 10.41 7.53
CA ALA A 2 25.41 9.72 6.31
C ALA A 2 26.08 8.38 6.68
N GLN A 3 25.47 7.26 6.27
CA GLN A 3 26.08 5.95 6.47
C GLN A 3 27.22 5.80 5.47
N THR A 4 28.46 5.92 5.93
CA THR A 4 29.63 5.66 5.10
C THR A 4 29.78 4.15 4.93
N GLY A 5 29.32 3.64 3.78
CA GLY A 5 29.45 2.22 3.42
C GLY A 5 30.91 1.77 3.20
N PRO A 6 31.12 0.50 2.79
CA PRO A 6 32.45 -0.03 2.50
C PRO A 6 33.19 0.84 1.47
N ALA A 7 34.52 0.82 1.56
CA ALA A 7 35.38 1.64 0.72
C ALA A 7 35.35 1.20 -0.75
N PRO A 8 35.60 2.11 -1.72
CA PRO A 8 35.39 1.85 -3.15
C PRO A 8 36.24 0.72 -3.75
N HIS A 9 37.27 0.24 -3.05
CA HIS A 9 38.19 -0.79 -3.55
C HIS A 9 37.66 -2.23 -3.36
N ASP A 10 36.57 -2.41 -2.61
CA ASP A 10 35.83 -3.68 -2.53
C ASP A 10 34.52 -3.54 -3.30
N GLU A 11 34.62 -3.55 -4.63
CA GLU A 11 33.50 -3.31 -5.54
C GLU A 11 32.28 -4.22 -5.26
N PRO A 12 32.42 -5.55 -5.05
CA PRO A 12 31.28 -6.41 -4.73
C PRO A 12 30.58 -6.04 -3.42
N ALA A 13 31.35 -5.72 -2.37
CA ALA A 13 30.78 -5.28 -1.10
C ALA A 13 30.07 -3.93 -1.23
N ARG A 14 30.63 -3.02 -2.05
CA ARG A 14 30.03 -1.71 -2.31
C ARG A 14 28.73 -1.81 -3.09
N VAL A 15 28.68 -2.62 -4.15
CA VAL A 15 27.45 -2.88 -4.94
C VAL A 15 26.35 -3.43 -4.05
N SER A 16 26.65 -4.44 -3.23
CA SER A 16 25.69 -5.04 -2.30
C SER A 16 25.15 -4.03 -1.27
N TRP A 17 26.04 -3.19 -0.73
CA TRP A 17 25.67 -2.15 0.22
C TRP A 17 24.77 -1.08 -0.43
N LEU A 18 25.15 -0.54 -1.59
CA LEU A 18 24.37 0.46 -2.32
C LEU A 18 22.99 -0.08 -2.68
N ALA A 19 22.92 -1.30 -3.21
CA ALA A 19 21.66 -1.94 -3.54
C ALA A 19 20.74 -2.07 -2.31
N SER A 20 21.31 -2.41 -1.15
CA SER A 20 20.58 -2.49 0.11
C SER A 20 20.07 -1.13 0.61
N GLN A 21 20.89 -0.07 0.51
CA GLN A 21 20.47 1.29 0.89
C GLN A 21 19.35 1.82 0.00
N ILE A 22 19.49 1.67 -1.33
CA ILE A 22 18.45 2.06 -2.29
C ILE A 22 17.14 1.32 -1.99
N ALA A 23 17.20 0.01 -1.73
CA ALA A 23 16.02 -0.78 -1.38
C ALA A 23 15.36 -0.28 -0.09
N HIS A 24 16.16 -0.02 0.94
CA HIS A 24 15.70 0.49 2.23
C HIS A 24 15.02 1.86 2.10
N HIS A 25 15.69 2.83 1.49
CA HIS A 25 15.15 4.19 1.35
C HIS A 25 13.96 4.25 0.39
N SER A 26 13.94 3.40 -0.65
CA SER A 26 12.74 3.22 -1.48
C SER A 26 11.57 2.71 -0.63
N HIS A 27 11.77 1.72 0.24
CA HIS A 27 10.71 1.21 1.11
C HIS A 27 10.17 2.29 2.05
N LEU A 28 11.06 3.04 2.71
CA LEU A 28 10.68 4.14 3.59
C LEU A 28 9.84 5.20 2.86
N TYR A 29 10.25 5.56 1.65
CA TYR A 29 9.57 6.56 0.84
C TYR A 29 8.21 6.05 0.32
N TYR A 30 8.20 4.91 -0.39
CA TYR A 30 7.02 4.42 -1.12
C TYR A 30 6.01 3.70 -0.23
N ASN A 31 6.45 2.98 0.81
CA ASN A 31 5.59 2.05 1.54
C ASN A 31 5.31 2.52 2.98
N LEU A 32 6.16 3.38 3.55
CA LEU A 32 5.92 3.94 4.88
C LEU A 32 5.54 5.43 4.85
N ALA A 33 5.83 6.13 3.74
CA ALA A 33 5.73 7.59 3.63
C ALA A 33 6.55 8.32 4.73
N GLU A 34 7.72 7.77 5.05
CA GLU A 34 8.64 8.24 6.09
C GLU A 34 10.08 8.34 5.53
N PRO A 35 10.34 9.24 4.57
CA PRO A 35 11.68 9.38 4.00
C PRO A 35 12.70 9.73 5.08
N ALA A 36 13.81 8.98 5.12
CA ALA A 36 14.90 9.20 6.07
C ALA A 36 16.05 10.05 5.48
N ILE A 37 16.11 10.17 4.16
CA ILE A 37 17.13 10.95 3.43
C ILE A 37 16.45 11.84 2.40
N THR A 38 17.16 12.86 1.96
CA THR A 38 16.75 13.77 0.89
C THR A 38 16.82 13.08 -0.48
N ASP A 39 16.09 13.62 -1.46
CA ASP A 39 16.14 13.12 -2.84
C ASP A 39 17.56 13.17 -3.40
N ALA A 40 18.32 14.24 -3.12
CA ALA A 40 19.72 14.36 -3.54
C ALA A 40 20.62 13.27 -2.93
N GLU A 41 20.45 12.94 -1.66
CA GLU A 41 21.20 11.84 -1.03
C GLU A 41 20.83 10.48 -1.64
N PHE A 42 19.56 10.27 -2.01
CA PHE A 42 19.12 9.06 -2.68
C PHE A 42 19.69 8.96 -4.11
N ASP A 43 19.64 10.06 -4.86
CA ASP A 43 20.18 10.15 -6.22
C ASP A 43 21.68 9.85 -6.22
N HIS A 44 22.42 10.33 -5.23
CA HIS A 44 23.84 9.98 -5.07
C HIS A 44 24.07 8.47 -4.90
N LEU A 45 23.27 7.79 -4.07
CA LEU A 45 23.38 6.33 -3.91
C LEU A 45 23.05 5.59 -5.21
N TRP A 46 22.03 6.07 -5.93
CA TRP A 46 21.57 5.48 -7.18
C TRP A 46 22.58 5.65 -8.31
N ASP A 47 23.11 6.87 -8.48
CA ASP A 47 24.14 7.21 -9.47
C ASP A 47 25.43 6.43 -9.22
N GLU A 48 25.85 6.28 -7.96
CA GLU A 48 27.03 5.49 -7.62
C GLU A 48 26.83 4.00 -7.98
N LEU A 49 25.66 3.42 -7.66
CA LEU A 49 25.37 2.03 -8.04
C LEU A 49 25.38 1.88 -9.57
N LYS A 50 24.77 2.83 -10.28
CA LYS A 50 24.74 2.81 -11.74
C LYS A 50 26.13 2.96 -12.35
N GLN A 51 27.02 3.71 -11.73
CA GLN A 51 28.40 3.86 -12.18
C GLN A 51 29.20 2.55 -12.04
N ILE A 52 28.99 1.82 -10.94
CA ILE A 52 29.73 0.58 -10.65
C ILE A 52 29.10 -0.63 -11.36
N ASP A 53 27.78 -0.74 -11.37
CA ASP A 53 27.00 -1.79 -12.04
C ASP A 53 25.68 -1.24 -12.60
N ALA A 54 25.75 -0.71 -13.83
CA ALA A 54 24.60 -0.16 -14.54
C ALA A 54 23.47 -1.18 -14.82
N THR A 55 23.76 -2.48 -14.72
CA THR A 55 22.80 -3.57 -14.98
C THR A 55 22.21 -4.15 -13.71
N HIS A 56 22.58 -3.64 -12.54
CA HIS A 56 22.14 -4.19 -11.27
C HIS A 56 20.60 -4.15 -11.16
N PRO A 57 19.91 -5.28 -10.83
CA PRO A 57 18.45 -5.35 -10.80
C PRO A 57 17.78 -4.33 -9.88
N GLN A 58 18.48 -3.86 -8.85
CA GLN A 58 17.97 -2.84 -7.93
C GLN A 58 17.66 -1.50 -8.62
N LEU A 59 18.40 -1.13 -9.67
CA LEU A 59 18.18 0.12 -10.42
C LEU A 59 16.82 0.14 -11.14
N MET A 60 16.23 -1.04 -11.37
CA MET A 60 14.91 -1.21 -11.99
C MET A 60 13.77 -1.40 -10.97
N LYS A 61 14.08 -1.52 -9.68
CA LYS A 61 13.07 -1.72 -8.61
C LYS A 61 12.63 -0.36 -8.06
N VAL A 62 11.37 -0.02 -8.27
CA VAL A 62 10.72 1.13 -7.61
C VAL A 62 9.82 0.61 -6.51
N GLY A 63 10.10 0.98 -5.25
CA GLY A 63 9.21 0.75 -4.09
C GLY A 63 8.56 -0.63 -4.07
N SER A 64 9.35 -1.71 -4.20
CA SER A 64 8.82 -3.02 -4.59
C SER A 64 7.80 -3.53 -3.58
N ASP A 65 6.53 -3.43 -3.96
CA ASP A 65 5.42 -4.05 -3.23
C ASP A 65 5.67 -5.56 -3.12
N VAL A 66 5.21 -6.16 -2.04
CA VAL A 66 5.20 -7.61 -1.90
C VAL A 66 4.36 -8.25 -2.99
N ASP A 67 4.63 -9.51 -3.30
CA ASP A 67 3.79 -10.22 -4.25
C ASP A 67 2.36 -10.33 -3.69
N PRO A 68 1.32 -10.05 -4.48
CA PRO A 68 -0.06 -10.07 -3.99
C PRO A 68 -0.40 -11.39 -3.30
N GLY A 69 -1.04 -11.32 -2.13
CA GLY A 69 -1.42 -12.51 -1.35
C GLY A 69 -0.32 -13.11 -0.48
N SER A 70 0.93 -12.68 -0.61
CA SER A 70 2.06 -13.24 0.16
C SER A 70 2.09 -12.80 1.62
N VAL A 71 1.53 -11.63 1.94
CA VAL A 71 1.50 -11.06 3.28
C VAL A 71 0.06 -10.89 3.74
N LYS A 72 -0.23 -11.33 4.97
CA LYS A 72 -1.53 -11.09 5.61
C LYS A 72 -1.53 -9.73 6.30
N VAL A 73 -2.61 -8.97 6.13
CA VAL A 73 -2.80 -7.64 6.72
C VAL A 73 -3.88 -7.72 7.77
N VAL A 74 -3.57 -7.27 8.99
CA VAL A 74 -4.60 -7.06 10.03
C VAL A 74 -5.22 -5.70 9.78
N HIS A 75 -6.56 -5.66 9.70
CA HIS A 75 -7.28 -4.41 9.48
C HIS A 75 -7.34 -3.61 10.77
N MET A 76 -6.90 -2.34 10.70
CA MET A 76 -6.98 -1.42 11.85
C MET A 76 -8.44 -1.21 12.29
N PHE A 77 -9.35 -1.16 11.32
CA PHE A 77 -10.80 -1.12 11.52
C PHE A 77 -11.43 -2.35 10.84
N PRO A 78 -12.20 -3.19 11.55
CA PRO A 78 -12.84 -4.34 10.95
C PRO A 78 -13.74 -3.95 9.76
N MET A 79 -13.56 -4.62 8.63
CA MET A 79 -14.41 -4.51 7.45
C MET A 79 -15.68 -5.35 7.63
N GLN A 80 -16.73 -4.70 8.15
CA GLN A 80 -18.03 -5.33 8.42
C GLN A 80 -18.79 -5.71 7.14
N SER A 81 -19.74 -6.62 7.28
CA SER A 81 -20.78 -6.87 6.29
C SER A 81 -22.03 -6.07 6.63
N LEU A 82 -22.90 -5.88 5.63
CA LEU A 82 -24.23 -5.35 5.84
C LEU A 82 -25.24 -6.50 5.93
N ASP A 83 -26.26 -6.32 6.75
CA ASP A 83 -27.42 -7.19 6.74
C ASP A 83 -28.19 -7.05 5.44
N LYS A 84 -28.85 -8.14 5.04
CA LYS A 84 -29.61 -8.23 3.78
C LYS A 84 -31.10 -8.13 4.08
N ALA A 85 -31.78 -7.30 3.30
CA ALA A 85 -33.24 -7.28 3.21
C ALA A 85 -33.66 -7.56 1.76
N THR A 86 -34.75 -8.29 1.58
CA THR A 86 -35.32 -8.72 0.30
C THR A 86 -36.82 -8.48 0.19
N SER A 87 -37.47 -8.02 1.26
CA SER A 87 -38.88 -7.67 1.28
C SER A 87 -39.10 -6.26 1.84
N ASP A 88 -40.22 -5.65 1.46
CA ASP A 88 -40.62 -4.33 1.96
C ASP A 88 -40.82 -4.33 3.48
N GLN A 89 -41.26 -5.46 4.06
CA GLN A 89 -41.43 -5.61 5.50
C GLN A 89 -40.09 -5.56 6.24
N GLU A 90 -39.06 -6.23 5.73
CA GLU A 90 -37.70 -6.18 6.29
C GLU A 90 -37.11 -4.77 6.21
N ILE A 91 -37.36 -4.04 5.11
CA ILE A 91 -36.94 -2.65 4.97
C ILE A 91 -37.68 -1.73 5.96
N LEU A 92 -38.99 -1.87 6.08
CA LEU A 92 -39.79 -1.09 7.06
C LEU A 92 -39.35 -1.37 8.49
N HIS A 93 -39.02 -2.61 8.81
CA HIS A 93 -38.45 -2.97 10.11
C HIS A 93 -37.11 -2.27 10.35
N PHE A 94 -36.18 -2.30 9.38
CA PHE A 94 -34.92 -1.58 9.48
C PHE A 94 -35.13 -0.08 9.71
N VAL A 95 -36.06 0.56 8.99
CA VAL A 95 -36.35 1.99 9.12
C VAL A 95 -36.88 2.33 10.52
N ASN A 96 -37.83 1.56 11.03
CA ASN A 96 -38.50 1.86 12.29
C ASN A 96 -37.66 1.47 13.52
N GLU A 97 -37.01 0.32 13.48
CA GLU A 97 -36.33 -0.26 14.65
C GLU A 97 -34.83 0.02 14.64
N THR A 98 -34.13 -0.28 13.55
CA THR A 98 -32.66 -0.15 13.48
C THR A 98 -32.22 1.30 13.26
N ALA A 99 -32.89 1.99 12.34
CA ALA A 99 -32.61 3.40 12.01
C ALA A 99 -33.43 4.38 12.87
N LEU A 100 -34.20 3.88 13.85
CA LEU A 100 -34.96 4.66 14.84
C LEU A 100 -35.86 5.74 14.20
N GLY A 101 -36.54 5.39 13.11
CA GLY A 101 -37.47 6.28 12.41
C GLY A 101 -36.78 7.34 11.54
N ALA A 102 -35.55 7.11 11.09
CA ALA A 102 -34.86 8.00 10.17
C ALA A 102 -35.68 8.28 8.89
N THR A 103 -35.67 9.54 8.45
CA THR A 103 -36.46 10.00 7.28
C THR A 103 -35.60 10.34 6.06
N ARG A 104 -34.27 10.26 6.17
CA ARG A 104 -33.34 10.55 5.09
C ARG A 104 -32.34 9.42 4.96
N PHE A 105 -32.21 8.91 3.73
CA PHE A 105 -31.32 7.80 3.40
C PHE A 105 -30.45 8.15 2.20
N LEU A 106 -29.19 7.71 2.23
CA LEU A 106 -28.33 7.69 1.06
C LEU A 106 -28.41 6.30 0.44
N SER A 107 -29.00 6.19 -0.74
CA SER A 107 -29.05 4.93 -1.49
C SER A 107 -27.92 4.88 -2.49
N GLN A 108 -27.18 3.77 -2.51
CA GLN A 108 -26.09 3.52 -3.45
C GLN A 108 -26.26 2.12 -4.05
N PRO A 109 -25.95 1.91 -5.34
CA PRO A 109 -25.92 0.58 -5.91
C PRO A 109 -24.95 -0.33 -5.15
N LYS A 110 -25.41 -1.52 -4.78
CA LYS A 110 -24.54 -2.55 -4.20
C LYS A 110 -23.70 -3.16 -5.32
N LEU A 111 -22.45 -2.72 -5.42
CA LEU A 111 -21.49 -3.30 -6.37
C LEU A 111 -21.19 -4.75 -5.97
N ASP A 112 -21.23 -5.65 -6.96
CA ASP A 112 -20.88 -7.06 -6.77
C ASP A 112 -19.43 -7.30 -7.17
N GLY A 113 -18.57 -7.48 -6.17
CA GLY A 113 -17.14 -7.58 -6.34
C GLY A 113 -16.41 -7.81 -5.02
N SER A 114 -15.09 -7.70 -5.03
CA SER A 114 -14.27 -7.83 -3.84
C SER A 114 -14.04 -6.50 -3.15
N ALA A 115 -14.32 -6.43 -1.85
CA ALA A 115 -14.02 -5.24 -1.06
C ALA A 115 -12.51 -5.10 -0.83
N LEU A 116 -12.02 -3.87 -1.00
CA LEU A 116 -10.64 -3.45 -0.78
C LEU A 116 -10.59 -2.35 0.28
N SER A 117 -9.58 -2.40 1.13
CA SER A 117 -9.17 -1.31 2.00
C SER A 117 -7.93 -0.65 1.41
N LEU A 118 -7.93 0.68 1.29
CA LEU A 118 -6.81 1.46 0.79
C LEU A 118 -6.29 2.37 1.90
N GLU A 119 -5.02 2.24 2.23
CA GLU A 119 -4.36 3.07 3.25
C GLU A 119 -3.48 4.12 2.57
N TYR A 120 -3.81 5.37 2.84
CA TYR A 120 -3.02 6.52 2.41
C TYR A 120 -2.32 7.15 3.61
N ARG A 121 -1.02 7.37 3.52
CA ARG A 121 -0.25 8.13 4.52
C ARG A 121 0.36 9.35 3.86
N LYS A 122 0.14 10.52 4.46
CA LYS A 122 0.56 11.82 3.89
C LYS A 122 0.14 11.98 2.43
N GLY A 123 -1.07 11.53 2.11
CA GLY A 123 -1.64 11.55 0.77
C GLY A 123 -1.14 10.45 -0.17
N ARG A 124 -0.17 9.61 0.19
CA ARG A 124 0.38 8.54 -0.69
C ARG A 124 -0.22 7.18 -0.37
N LEU A 125 -0.58 6.40 -1.40
CA LEU A 125 -0.99 5.00 -1.24
C LEU A 125 0.19 4.17 -0.74
N VAL A 126 0.08 3.67 0.49
CA VAL A 126 1.12 2.85 1.13
C VAL A 126 0.74 1.38 1.22
N ARG A 127 -0.56 1.08 1.20
CA ARG A 127 -1.05 -0.30 1.28
C ARG A 127 -2.46 -0.44 0.72
N ALA A 128 -2.72 -1.55 0.05
CA ALA A 128 -4.06 -2.02 -0.25
C ALA A 128 -4.25 -3.45 0.25
N SER A 129 -5.41 -3.75 0.83
CA SER A 129 -5.70 -5.08 1.34
C SER A 129 -7.11 -5.58 1.00
N THR A 130 -7.24 -6.89 0.79
CA THR A 130 -8.55 -7.54 0.61
C THR A 130 -9.33 -7.59 1.92
N ARG A 131 -10.65 -7.75 1.86
CA ARG A 131 -11.46 -7.96 3.07
C ARG A 131 -11.05 -9.19 3.88
N GLY A 132 -10.84 -10.34 3.22
CA GLY A 132 -10.60 -11.61 3.89
C GLY A 132 -11.70 -11.95 4.90
N SER A 133 -11.32 -12.19 6.16
CA SER A 133 -12.25 -12.48 7.27
C SER A 133 -13.02 -11.26 7.78
N GLY A 134 -12.72 -10.06 7.28
CA GLY A 134 -13.20 -8.79 7.83
C GLY A 134 -12.27 -8.20 8.90
N THR A 135 -11.49 -9.01 9.60
CA THR A 135 -10.44 -8.55 10.54
C THR A 135 -9.03 -8.75 9.98
N ARG A 136 -8.86 -9.68 9.05
CA ARG A 136 -7.58 -9.99 8.40
C ARG A 136 -7.78 -10.24 6.91
N GLY A 137 -6.99 -9.55 6.11
CA GLY A 137 -6.94 -9.63 4.66
C GLY A 137 -5.58 -10.05 4.13
N GLU A 138 -5.39 -9.82 2.84
CA GLU A 138 -4.14 -10.04 2.11
C GLU A 138 -3.66 -8.72 1.50
N ASP A 139 -2.35 -8.49 1.53
CA ASP A 139 -1.73 -7.36 0.84
C ASP A 139 -1.85 -7.57 -0.68
N VAL A 140 -2.47 -6.60 -1.34
CA VAL A 140 -2.67 -6.56 -2.79
C VAL A 140 -2.29 -5.19 -3.35
N THR A 141 -1.38 -4.47 -2.68
CA THR A 141 -0.93 -3.11 -3.05
C THR A 141 -0.46 -3.04 -4.50
N ARG A 142 0.36 -4.00 -4.92
CA ARG A 142 0.84 -4.12 -6.31
C ARG A 142 -0.30 -4.22 -7.33
N ASN A 143 -1.37 -4.95 -6.98
CA ASN A 143 -2.53 -5.10 -7.85
C ASN A 143 -3.40 -3.84 -7.85
N ALA A 144 -3.62 -3.24 -6.68
CA ALA A 144 -4.43 -2.04 -6.54
C ALA A 144 -3.86 -0.86 -7.34
N ARG A 145 -2.54 -0.69 -7.38
CA ARG A 145 -1.86 0.32 -8.20
C ARG A 145 -2.10 0.21 -9.71
N ARG A 146 -2.55 -0.95 -10.20
CA ARG A 146 -2.89 -1.16 -11.62
C ARG A 146 -4.33 -0.77 -11.95
N ILE A 147 -5.16 -0.50 -10.93
CA ILE A 147 -6.56 -0.14 -11.11
C ILE A 147 -6.61 1.37 -11.41
N ALA A 148 -7.11 1.73 -12.60
CA ALA A 148 -7.02 3.10 -13.12
C ALA A 148 -7.62 4.19 -12.21
N ASN A 149 -8.63 3.86 -11.41
CA ASN A 149 -9.30 4.79 -10.49
C ASN A 149 -8.79 4.71 -9.05
N VAL A 150 -7.70 3.98 -8.79
CA VAL A 150 -6.99 4.00 -7.51
C VAL A 150 -5.79 4.95 -7.66
N PRO A 151 -5.86 6.18 -7.13
CA PRO A 151 -4.77 7.13 -7.28
C PRO A 151 -3.57 6.74 -6.40
N GLU A 152 -2.35 6.95 -6.88
CA GLU A 152 -1.14 6.80 -6.04
C GLU A 152 -1.05 7.94 -5.00
N ARG A 153 -1.70 9.08 -5.27
CA ARG A 153 -1.71 10.27 -4.41
C ARG A 153 -3.08 10.98 -4.38
N LEU A 154 -3.52 11.36 -3.18
CA LEU A 154 -4.72 12.18 -2.91
C LEU A 154 -4.39 13.68 -2.85
#